data_AF-A0AAN5DID5-F1
#
_entry.id   AF-A0AAN5DID5-F1
#
_cell.length_a   1.000
_cell.length_b   1.000
_cell.length_c   1.000
_cell.angle_alpha   90.00
_cell.angle_beta   90.00
_cell.angle_gamma   90.00
#
_symmetry.space_group_name_H-M   'P 1'
#
loop_
_entity.id
_entity.type
_entity.pdbx_description
1 polymer ?
#
loop_
_entity_poly.entity_id
_entity_poly.type
_entity_poly.pdbx_seq_one_letter_code
_entity_poly.pdbx_strand_id
1 'polypeptide(L)'
;VVRSCLLMISVFITITTIPMYALVVIFIIGEQYQCRFERTFYAIVKVGGISDIISLFGNLIYILSLLNFIHLPYTGICSQVLNGIKWSSRASTNLTDFLISFHRVSAMMLPLTHKFVVFQK
;
A
#
# COMPACT_ATOMS: atom_id res chain seq x y z
N VAL A 1 -17.57 -23.75 9.11
CA VAL A 1 -18.41 -23.03 8.13
C VAL A 1 -18.15 -21.52 8.16
N VAL A 2 -18.43 -20.80 9.24
CA VAL A 2 -18.23 -19.32 9.32
C VAL A 2 -16.78 -18.89 9.05
N ARG A 3 -15.78 -19.55 9.67
CA ARG A 3 -14.36 -19.26 9.42
C ARG A 3 -13.96 -19.45 7.95
N SER A 4 -14.40 -20.55 7.33
CA SER A 4 -14.10 -20.84 5.93
C SER A 4 -14.75 -19.83 4.98
N CYS A 5 -15.97 -19.37 5.30
CA CYS A 5 -16.65 -18.32 4.54
C CYS A 5 -15.91 -16.98 4.62
N LEU A 6 -15.47 -16.57 5.83
CA LEU A 6 -14.68 -15.35 6.02
C LEU A 6 -13.34 -15.40 5.27
N LEU A 7 -12.66 -16.55 5.26
CA LEU A 7 -11.41 -16.73 4.52
C LEU A 7 -11.64 -16.61 3.01
N MET A 8 -12.70 -17.22 2.47
CA MET A 8 -13.07 -17.11 1.04
C MET A 8 -13.38 -15.67 0.63
N ILE A 9 -14.14 -14.93 1.45
CA ILE A 9 -14.42 -13.51 1.22
C ILE A 9 -13.12 -12.70 1.24
N SER A 10 -12.22 -12.99 2.20
CA SER A 10 -10.92 -12.31 2.29
C SER A 10 -10.06 -12.59 1.06
N VAL A 11 -10.04 -13.81 0.53
CA VAL A 11 -9.32 -14.15 -0.71
C VAL A 11 -9.89 -13.34 -1.87
N PHE A 12 -11.22 -13.34 -2.03
CA PHE A 12 -11.88 -12.59 -3.10
C PHE A 12 -11.52 -11.09 -3.06
N ILE A 13 -11.62 -10.46 -1.89
CA ILE A 13 -11.23 -9.06 -1.71
C ILE A 13 -9.76 -8.86 -2.10
N THR A 14 -8.83 -9.67 -1.56
CA THR A 14 -7.40 -9.52 -1.86
C THR A 14 -7.08 -9.65 -3.35
N ILE A 15 -7.68 -10.63 -4.05
CA ILE A 15 -7.47 -10.85 -5.49
C ILE A 15 -7.97 -9.66 -6.31
N THR A 16 -9.09 -9.05 -5.91
CA THR A 16 -9.63 -7.87 -6.62
C THR A 16 -8.85 -6.58 -6.31
N THR A 17 -8.28 -6.44 -5.11
CA THR A 17 -7.56 -5.22 -4.71
C THR A 17 -6.15 -5.14 -5.28
N ILE A 18 -5.42 -6.25 -5.38
CA ILE A 18 -4.05 -6.28 -5.91
C ILE A 18 -3.93 -5.65 -7.32
N PRO A 19 -4.77 -6.01 -8.32
CA PRO A 19 -4.66 -5.42 -9.65
C PRO A 19 -5.01 -3.93 -9.66
N MET A 20 -5.94 -3.47 -8.82
CA MET A 20 -6.25 -2.05 -8.69
C MET A 20 -5.05 -1.25 -8.20
N TYR A 21 -4.39 -1.72 -7.14
CA TYR A 21 -3.16 -1.09 -6.64
C TYR A 21 -2.03 -1.12 -7.68
N ALA A 22 -1.86 -2.23 -8.39
CA ALA A 22 -0.86 -2.35 -9.45
C ALA A 22 -1.12 -1.33 -10.57
N LEU A 23 -2.37 -1.18 -11.03
CA LEU A 23 -2.75 -0.20 -12.05
C LEU A 23 -2.44 1.23 -11.60
N VAL A 24 -2.77 1.59 -10.36
CA VAL A 24 -2.48 2.93 -9.81
C VAL A 24 -0.97 3.19 -9.79
N VAL A 25 -0.18 2.23 -9.31
CA VAL A 25 1.29 2.36 -9.28
C VAL A 25 1.88 2.48 -10.68
N ILE A 26 1.40 1.69 -11.66
CA ILE A 26 1.85 1.75 -13.06
C ILE A 26 1.52 3.13 -13.67
N PHE A 27 0.29 3.62 -13.46
CA PHE A 27 -0.13 4.92 -13.95
C PHE A 27 0.76 6.04 -13.39
N ILE A 28 1.01 6.02 -12.08
CA ILE A 28 1.88 7.00 -11.41
C ILE A 28 3.32 6.96 -11.93
N ILE A 29 3.84 5.80 -12.31
CA ILE A 29 5.18 5.65 -12.89
C ILE A 29 5.25 6.20 -14.32
N GLY A 30 4.18 6.05 -15.10
CA GLY A 30 4.12 6.50 -16.49
C GLY A 30 4.00 8.01 -16.65
N GLU A 31 3.60 8.72 -15.59
CA GLU A 31 3.29 10.15 -15.66
C GLU A 31 4.50 11.02 -15.29
N GLN A 32 4.81 12.00 -16.13
CA GLN A 32 5.91 12.95 -15.89
C GLN A 32 5.41 14.18 -15.13
N TYR A 33 5.69 14.23 -13.83
CA TYR A 33 5.30 15.37 -12.99
C TYR A 33 6.29 16.55 -13.14
N GLN A 34 5.74 17.71 -13.51
CA GLN A 34 6.51 18.95 -13.69
C GLN A 34 6.76 19.68 -12.37
N CYS A 35 5.84 19.60 -11.40
CA CYS A 35 5.99 20.28 -10.11
C CYS A 35 6.70 19.40 -9.07
N ARG A 36 7.70 19.98 -8.36
CA ARG A 36 8.40 19.30 -7.25
C ARG A 36 7.44 18.85 -6.14
N PHE A 37 6.40 19.64 -5.89
CA PHE A 37 5.39 19.35 -4.87
C PHE A 37 4.54 18.12 -5.22
N GLU A 38 4.03 18.06 -6.45
CA GLU A 38 3.30 16.90 -6.99
C GLU A 38 4.18 15.67 -6.96
N ARG A 39 5.44 15.78 -7.42
CA ARG A 39 6.39 14.66 -7.39
C ARG A 39 6.55 14.06 -5.98
N THR A 40 6.51 14.89 -4.94
CA THR A 40 6.62 14.42 -3.55
C THR A 40 5.37 13.68 -3.11
N PHE A 41 4.18 14.18 -3.47
CA PHE A 41 2.90 13.50 -3.22
C PHE A 41 2.85 12.14 -3.92
N TYR A 42 3.12 12.10 -5.21
CA TYR A 42 3.09 10.88 -6.01
C TYR A 42 4.17 9.88 -5.58
N ALA A 43 5.31 10.33 -5.07
CA ALA A 43 6.31 9.45 -4.46
C ALA A 43 5.77 8.78 -3.19
N ILE A 44 5.09 9.52 -2.30
CA ILE A 44 4.46 8.94 -1.10
C ILE A 44 3.40 7.91 -1.49
N VAL A 45 2.53 8.25 -2.44
CA VAL A 45 1.47 7.34 -2.93
C VAL A 45 2.07 6.10 -3.60
N LYS A 46 3.14 6.25 -4.39
CA LYS A 46 3.83 5.13 -5.03
C LYS A 46 4.43 4.17 -4.01
N VAL A 47 5.18 4.69 -3.03
CA VAL A 47 5.80 3.85 -1.98
C VAL A 47 4.72 3.16 -1.15
N GLY A 48 3.65 3.88 -0.79
CA GLY A 48 2.50 3.31 -0.09
C GLY A 48 1.84 2.19 -0.89
N GLY A 49 1.54 2.42 -2.17
CA GLY A 49 0.94 1.42 -3.05
C GLY A 49 1.80 0.17 -3.23
N ILE A 50 3.12 0.31 -3.36
CA ILE A 50 4.04 -0.85 -3.42
C ILE A 50 4.02 -1.63 -2.10
N SER A 51 4.04 -0.93 -0.96
CA SER A 51 3.97 -1.55 0.37
C SER A 51 2.66 -2.33 0.57
N ASP A 52 1.54 -1.74 0.15
CA ASP A 52 0.21 -2.36 0.21
C ASP A 52 0.14 -3.62 -0.68
N ILE A 53 0.72 -3.60 -1.87
CA ILE A 53 0.80 -4.78 -2.75
C ILE A 53 1.56 -5.92 -2.05
N ILE A 54 2.74 -5.65 -1.50
CA ILE A 54 3.56 -6.65 -0.80
C ILE A 54 2.80 -7.24 0.39
N SER A 55 2.10 -6.38 1.15
CA SER A 55 1.26 -6.81 2.27
C SER A 55 0.11 -7.73 1.83
N LEU A 56 -0.64 -7.33 0.80
CA LEU A 56 -1.76 -8.11 0.29
C LEU A 56 -1.30 -9.47 -0.23
N PHE A 57 -0.14 -9.54 -0.90
CA PHE A 57 0.47 -10.80 -1.30
C PHE A 57 0.85 -11.68 -0.10
N GLY A 58 1.50 -11.10 0.91
CA GLY A 58 1.83 -11.84 2.13
C GLY A 58 0.58 -12.39 2.84
N ASN A 59 -0.48 -11.58 2.92
CA ASN A 59 -1.74 -11.99 3.53
C ASN A 59 -2.47 -13.07 2.70
N LEU A 60 -2.41 -12.99 1.37
CA LEU A 60 -2.96 -14.01 0.47
C LEU A 60 -2.28 -15.36 0.70
N ILE A 61 -0.95 -15.39 0.78
CA ILE A 61 -0.17 -16.62 1.06
C ILE A 61 -0.55 -17.19 2.43
N TYR A 62 -0.70 -16.33 3.44
CA TYR A 62 -1.12 -16.75 4.77
C TYR A 62 -2.51 -17.41 4.77
N ILE A 63 -3.48 -16.81 4.08
CA ILE A 63 -4.84 -17.35 3.98
C ILE A 63 -4.86 -18.67 3.21
N LEU A 64 -4.11 -18.77 2.10
CA LEU A 64 -3.99 -20.00 1.32
C LEU A 64 -3.34 -21.13 2.12
N SER A 65 -2.38 -20.81 2.98
CA SER A 65 -1.79 -21.78 3.90
C SER A 65 -2.79 -22.25 4.96
N LEU A 66 -3.59 -21.35 5.54
CA LEU A 66 -4.65 -21.70 6.50
C LEU A 66 -5.75 -22.57 5.89
N LEU A 67 -6.05 -22.40 4.60
CA LEU A 67 -7.01 -23.22 3.86
C LEU A 67 -6.43 -24.57 3.39
N ASN A 68 -5.19 -24.90 3.78
CA ASN A 68 -4.45 -26.09 3.34
C ASN A 68 -4.25 -26.19 1.81
N PHE A 69 -4.37 -25.10 1.07
CA PHE A 69 -4.02 -25.08 -0.35
C PHE A 69 -2.49 -25.10 -0.57
N ILE A 70 -1.72 -24.60 0.40
CA ILE A 70 -0.26 -24.56 0.37
C ILE A 70 0.28 -25.06 1.71
N HIS A 71 1.14 -26.07 1.68
CA HIS A 71 1.80 -26.59 2.88
C HIS A 71 3.13 -25.86 3.11
N LEU A 72 3.25 -25.13 4.23
CA LEU A 72 4.48 -24.43 4.60
C LEU A 72 5.32 -25.30 5.56
N PRO A 73 6.56 -25.68 5.20
CA PRO A 73 7.36 -26.63 5.97
C PRO A 73 7.83 -26.10 7.34
N TYR A 74 7.80 -24.78 7.56
CA TYR A 74 8.25 -24.14 8.81
C TYR A 74 7.14 -23.29 9.45
N THR A 75 6.07 -23.93 9.91
CA THR A 75 4.84 -23.28 10.39
C THR A 75 5.06 -22.22 11.47
N GLY A 76 5.98 -22.46 12.42
CA GLY A 76 6.28 -21.50 13.49
C GLY A 76 6.92 -20.20 13.00
N ILE A 77 8.00 -20.30 12.23
CA ILE A 77 8.73 -19.14 11.70
C ILE A 77 7.89 -18.43 10.64
N CYS A 78 7.25 -19.17 9.72
CA CYS A 78 6.37 -18.59 8.71
C CYS A 78 5.20 -17.83 9.34
N SER A 79 4.59 -18.36 10.41
CA SER A 79 3.51 -17.65 11.10
C SER A 79 3.98 -16.36 11.75
N GLN A 80 5.19 -16.32 12.32
CA GLN A 80 5.76 -15.10 12.91
C GLN A 80 6.07 -14.05 11.83
N VAL A 81 6.69 -14.48 10.72
CA VAL A 81 7.00 -13.60 9.59
C VAL A 81 5.73 -13.01 8.98
N LEU A 82 4.69 -13.82 8.74
CA LEU A 82 3.43 -13.37 8.16
C LEU A 82 2.66 -12.43 9.10
N ASN A 83 2.69 -12.67 10.42
CA ASN A 83 2.18 -11.70 11.38
C ASN A 83 3.00 -10.41 11.40
N GLY A 84 4.33 -10.50 11.30
CA GLY A 84 5.22 -9.34 11.16
C GLY A 84 4.86 -8.49 9.95
N ILE A 85 4.65 -9.11 8.78
CA ILE A 85 4.23 -8.44 7.54
C ILE A 85 2.87 -7.75 7.71
N LYS A 86 1.92 -8.41 8.37
CA LYS A 86 0.59 -7.83 8.63
C LYS A 86 0.67 -6.57 9.50
N TRP A 87 1.47 -6.60 10.56
CA TRP A 87 1.65 -5.45 11.45
C TRP A 87 2.47 -4.33 10.80
N SER A 88 3.55 -4.67 10.09
CA SER A 88 4.37 -3.69 9.38
C SER A 88 3.59 -2.99 8.28
N SER A 89 2.73 -3.73 7.56
CA SER A 89 1.80 -3.15 6.60
C SER A 89 0.85 -2.15 7.24
N ARG A 90 0.20 -2.52 8.34
CA ARG A 90 -0.75 -1.60 9.01
C ARG A 90 -0.06 -0.33 9.48
N ALA A 91 1.17 -0.44 9.97
CA ALA A 91 2.00 0.72 10.30
C ALA A 91 2.34 1.54 9.06
N SER A 92 2.68 0.89 7.94
CA SER A 92 2.96 1.53 6.65
C SER A 92 1.75 2.31 6.13
N THR A 93 0.55 1.73 6.15
CA THR A 93 -0.68 2.39 5.66
C THR A 93 -1.04 3.60 6.54
N ASN A 94 -0.94 3.46 7.87
CA ASN A 94 -1.16 4.59 8.78
C ASN A 94 -0.15 5.72 8.55
N LEU A 95 1.11 5.37 8.29
CA LEU A 95 2.17 6.35 8.00
C LEU A 95 1.92 7.06 6.66
N THR A 96 1.49 6.34 5.63
CA THR A 96 1.15 6.95 4.33
C THR A 96 -0.05 7.89 4.44
N ASP A 97 -1.08 7.52 5.19
CA ASP A 97 -2.24 8.38 5.43
C ASP A 97 -1.85 9.65 6.21
N PHE A 98 -0.96 9.50 7.20
CA PHE A 98 -0.39 10.63 7.92
C PHE A 98 0.42 11.55 6.99
N LEU A 99 1.29 10.99 6.15
CA LEU A 99 2.12 11.75 5.22
C LEU A 99 1.27 12.48 4.16
N ILE A 100 0.23 11.85 3.64
CA ILE A 100 -0.73 12.46 2.71
C ILE A 100 -1.46 13.62 3.39
N SER A 101 -1.95 13.40 4.62
CA SER A 101 -2.65 14.43 5.38
C SER A 101 -1.73 15.60 5.72
N PHE A 102 -0.51 15.31 6.15
CA PHE A 102 0.52 16.32 6.44
C PHE A 102 0.90 17.11 5.18
N HIS A 103 1.06 16.43 4.04
CA HIS A 103 1.34 17.08 2.75
C HIS A 103 0.22 18.05 2.37
N ARG A 104 -1.05 17.65 2.52
CA ARG A 104 -2.21 18.53 2.27
C ARG A 104 -2.27 19.73 3.22
N VAL A 105 -2.02 19.52 4.51
CA VAL A 105 -1.99 20.61 5.51
C VAL A 105 -0.84 21.58 5.21
N SER A 106 0.34 21.07 4.85
CA SER A 106 1.48 21.91 4.46
C SER A 106 1.18 22.76 3.22
N ALA A 107 0.44 22.19 2.25
CA ALA A 107 -0.04 22.92 1.07
C ALA A 107 -0.95 24.10 1.43
N MET A 108 -1.85 23.89 2.40
CA MET A 108 -2.83 24.89 2.84
C MET A 108 -2.19 25.99 3.68
N MET A 109 -1.23 25.64 4.55
CA MET A 109 -0.60 26.58 5.49
C MET A 109 0.50 27.43 4.85
N LEU A 110 1.16 26.94 3.80
CA LEU A 110 2.26 27.64 3.14
C LEU A 110 2.06 27.74 1.62
N PRO A 111 1.00 28.41 1.14
CA PRO A 111 0.69 28.48 -0.29
C PRO A 111 1.78 29.20 -1.12
N LEU A 112 2.56 30.09 -0.50
CA LEU A 112 3.61 30.86 -1.17
C LEU A 112 4.84 29.98 -1.50
N THR A 113 5.31 29.14 -0.58
CA THR A 113 6.44 28.23 -0.86
C THR A 113 6.08 27.15 -1.89
N HIS A 114 4.80 26.83 -2.05
CA HIS A 114 4.31 25.84 -3.01
C HIS A 114 3.97 26.42 -4.40
N LYS A 115 3.63 27.72 -4.52
CA LYS A 115 3.35 28.39 -5.80
C LYS A 115 4.60 28.91 -6.54
N PHE A 116 5.70 29.18 -5.84
CA PHE A 116 6.89 29.80 -6.45
C PHE A 116 7.66 28.91 -7.46
N VAL A 117 7.28 27.64 -7.63
CA VAL A 117 7.88 26.76 -8.65
C VAL A 117 7.23 26.92 -10.04
N VAL A 118 6.06 27.57 -10.14
CA VAL A 118 5.35 27.77 -11.43
C VAL A 118 5.92 28.96 -12.24
N PHE A 119 6.83 29.76 -11.66
CA PHE A 119 7.35 30.99 -12.28
C PHE A 119 8.85 31.00 -12.59
N GLN A 120 9.52 29.84 -12.64
CA GLN A 120 10.84 29.77 -13.29
C GLN A 120 10.68 29.09 -14.65
N LYS A 121 10.59 29.96 -15.66
CA LYS A 121 10.71 29.69 -17.10
C LYS A 121 11.88 28.77 -17.43
#